data_AF-A0A150QSH6-F1
#
_entry.id   AF-A0A150QSH6-F1
#
_cell.length_a   1.000
_cell.length_b   1.000
_cell.length_c   1.000
_cell.angle_alpha   90.00
_cell.angle_beta   90.00
_cell.angle_gamma   90.00
#
_symmetry.space_group_name_H-M   'P 1'
#
loop_
_entity.id
_entity.type
_entity.pdbx_description
1 polymer ?
#
loop_
_entity_poly.entity_id
_entity_poly.type
_entity_poly.pdbx_seq_one_letter_code
_entity_poly.pdbx_strand_id
1 'polypeptide(L)'
;MAKPDNQSGRQYTEAEVRAILERALRGAQAREVGHDELVAAAEEIGISRAAIEAASRDIELVRGEEDARAAIMARRRKGFRSHLFSFVVVNAFLFAINALTPGPWWFFWPLLGWGLGLAFHARAALSSDVSPRRLRREIERSAERARREELRRLKERRTAERLERKQRLERSAEDLGHAVEEGVATVLSRIAQEIRGSVPPGPGPAPAEEAARRQRIAPLDADDAESEALGEEEAERAGRRGRGRR
;
A
#
# COMPACT_ATOMS: atom_id res chain seq x y z
N MET A 1 -51.11 11.35 26.47
CA MET A 1 -50.41 11.86 27.67
C MET A 1 -48.95 12.08 27.25
N ALA A 2 -48.63 13.28 26.77
CA ALA A 2 -47.29 13.64 26.28
C ALA A 2 -46.62 14.56 27.31
N LYS A 3 -45.38 14.25 27.66
CA LYS A 3 -44.57 14.92 28.69
C LYS A 3 -43.99 16.21 28.08
N PRO A 4 -44.10 17.39 28.72
CA PRO A 4 -43.53 18.62 28.15
C PRO A 4 -42.00 18.64 28.30
N ASP A 5 -41.31 18.94 27.21
CA ASP A 5 -39.85 19.05 27.12
C ASP A 5 -39.33 20.33 27.81
N ASN A 6 -38.55 20.17 28.87
CA ASN A 6 -37.96 21.25 29.66
C ASN A 6 -36.55 21.63 29.14
N GLN A 7 -36.45 22.21 27.94
CA GLN A 7 -35.18 22.71 27.38
C GLN A 7 -35.09 24.24 27.28
N SER A 8 -36.01 24.98 27.89
CA SER A 8 -36.08 26.45 27.79
C SER A 8 -35.55 27.12 29.06
N GLY A 9 -34.23 27.26 29.21
CA GLY A 9 -33.67 28.11 30.29
C GLY A 9 -32.30 27.79 30.87
N ARG A 10 -31.45 26.97 30.23
CA ARG A 10 -30.07 26.80 30.74
C ARG A 10 -29.24 28.05 30.45
N GLN A 11 -29.00 28.85 31.49
CA GLN A 11 -28.01 29.92 31.47
C GLN A 11 -26.64 29.31 31.74
N TYR A 12 -25.67 29.60 30.88
CA TYR A 12 -24.30 29.12 31.02
C TYR A 12 -23.43 30.29 31.47
N THR A 13 -22.56 30.04 32.44
CA THR A 13 -21.54 31.03 32.81
C THR A 13 -20.50 31.16 31.71
N GLU A 14 -19.82 32.31 31.61
CA GLU A 14 -18.78 32.53 30.60
C GLU A 14 -17.67 31.44 30.64
N ALA A 15 -17.35 30.97 31.85
CA ALA A 15 -16.41 29.86 32.05
C ALA A 15 -16.92 28.52 31.48
N GLU A 16 -18.22 28.22 31.64
CA GLU A 16 -18.83 27.02 31.07
C GLU A 16 -18.96 27.11 29.55
N VAL A 17 -19.37 28.27 29.02
CA VAL A 17 -19.41 28.52 27.57
C VAL A 17 -18.03 28.29 26.97
N ARG A 18 -16.99 28.87 27.59
CA ARG A 18 -15.60 28.68 27.15
C ARG A 18 -15.17 27.22 27.24
N ALA A 19 -15.50 26.51 28.31
CA ALA A 19 -15.15 25.10 28.49
C ALA A 19 -15.86 24.18 27.49
N ILE A 20 -17.10 24.49 27.11
CA ILE A 20 -17.89 23.75 26.11
C ILE A 20 -17.32 24.02 24.71
N LEU A 21 -17.05 25.28 24.37
CA LEU A 21 -16.43 25.66 23.10
C LEU A 21 -15.03 25.03 22.96
N GLU A 22 -14.20 25.06 24.01
CA GLU A 22 -12.89 24.40 23.99
C GLU A 22 -13.02 22.87 23.81
N ARG A 23 -14.04 22.22 24.40
CA ARG A 23 -14.32 20.78 24.23
C ARG A 23 -14.73 20.46 22.79
N ALA A 24 -15.65 21.26 22.24
CA ALA A 24 -16.20 21.08 20.91
C ALA A 24 -15.14 21.34 19.83
N LEU A 25 -14.35 22.41 19.98
CA LEU A 25 -13.25 22.74 19.10
C LEU A 25 -12.12 21.70 19.15
N ARG A 26 -11.86 21.08 20.31
CA ARG A 26 -10.87 19.99 20.42
C ARG A 26 -11.30 18.74 19.65
N GLY A 27 -12.61 18.51 19.50
CA GLY A 27 -13.17 17.44 18.64
C GLY A 27 -13.19 17.81 17.15
N ALA A 28 -13.44 19.08 16.82
CA ALA A 28 -13.41 19.57 15.44
C ALA A 28 -11.97 19.70 14.88
N GLN A 29 -10.99 20.06 15.72
CA GLN A 29 -9.57 20.17 15.36
C GLN A 29 -8.92 18.83 14.97
N ALA A 30 -9.58 17.69 15.21
CA ALA A 30 -9.09 16.37 14.80
C ALA A 30 -9.43 16.04 13.33
N ARG A 31 -10.24 16.86 12.66
CA ARG A 31 -10.52 16.70 11.23
C ARG A 31 -9.52 17.56 10.48
N GLU A 32 -8.46 16.94 9.98
CA GLU A 32 -7.57 17.60 9.01
C GLU A 32 -8.44 18.07 7.83
N VAL A 33 -8.60 19.39 7.68
CA VAL A 33 -9.36 19.99 6.58
C VAL A 33 -8.53 19.86 5.31
N GLY A 34 -9.12 19.29 4.26
CA GLY A 34 -8.45 19.17 2.98
C GLY A 34 -8.16 20.55 2.38
N HIS A 35 -7.07 20.67 1.62
CA HIS A 35 -6.69 21.95 0.98
C HIS A 35 -7.84 22.55 0.16
N ASP A 36 -8.57 21.72 -0.60
CA ASP A 36 -9.69 22.14 -1.42
C ASP A 36 -10.90 22.63 -0.60
N GLU A 37 -11.15 22.01 0.56
CA GLU A 37 -12.22 22.39 1.49
C GLU A 37 -11.89 23.73 2.17
N LEU A 38 -10.63 23.96 2.52
CA LEU A 38 -10.14 25.23 3.05
C LEU A 38 -10.31 26.37 2.04
N VAL A 39 -9.96 26.13 0.77
CA VAL A 39 -10.10 27.14 -0.28
C VAL A 39 -11.58 27.46 -0.55
N ALA A 40 -12.45 26.45 -0.59
CA ALA A 40 -13.88 26.67 -0.78
C ALA A 40 -14.49 27.52 0.36
N ALA A 41 -14.16 27.22 1.61
CA ALA A 41 -14.63 27.99 2.77
C ALA A 41 -14.09 29.43 2.78
N ALA A 42 -12.85 29.63 2.32
CA ALA A 42 -12.23 30.95 2.22
C ALA A 42 -12.87 31.82 1.13
N GLU A 43 -13.20 31.23 -0.03
CA GLU A 43 -13.91 31.91 -1.10
C GLU A 43 -15.31 32.37 -0.66
N GLU A 44 -15.99 31.57 0.18
CA GLU A 44 -17.32 31.90 0.74
C GLU A 44 -17.32 33.19 1.59
N ILE A 45 -16.21 33.47 2.30
CA ILE A 45 -16.04 34.69 3.11
C ILE A 45 -15.28 35.80 2.39
N GLY A 46 -15.03 35.66 1.08
CA GLY A 46 -14.42 36.70 0.23
C GLY A 46 -12.89 36.76 0.28
N ILE A 47 -12.22 35.72 0.80
CA ILE A 47 -10.75 35.60 0.73
C ILE A 47 -10.40 34.94 -0.60
N SER A 48 -9.54 35.58 -1.39
CA SER A 48 -9.15 35.02 -2.69
C SER A 48 -8.27 33.78 -2.53
N ARG A 49 -8.47 32.80 -3.43
CA ARG A 49 -7.60 31.61 -3.55
C ARG A 49 -6.11 31.97 -3.56
N ALA A 50 -5.72 33.01 -4.28
CA ALA A 50 -4.33 33.47 -4.34
C ALA A 50 -3.78 33.90 -2.97
N ALA A 51 -4.60 34.54 -2.12
CA ALA A 51 -4.22 34.92 -0.76
C ALA A 51 -4.07 33.69 0.15
N ILE A 52 -4.98 32.71 0.04
CA ILE A 52 -4.88 31.42 0.74
C ILE A 52 -3.61 30.67 0.31
N GLU A 53 -3.32 30.61 -0.98
CA GLU A 53 -2.13 29.94 -1.53
C GLU A 53 -0.83 30.63 -1.09
N ALA A 54 -0.81 31.96 -1.02
CA ALA A 54 0.32 32.70 -0.46
C ALA A 54 0.54 32.35 1.02
N ALA A 55 -0.52 32.42 1.83
CA ALA A 55 -0.46 32.09 3.25
C ALA A 55 -0.10 30.61 3.52
N SER A 56 -0.63 29.70 2.70
CA SER A 56 -0.36 28.26 2.81
C SER A 56 1.11 27.96 2.53
N ARG A 57 1.70 28.59 1.51
CA ARG A 57 3.12 28.45 1.20
C ARG A 57 4.01 28.94 2.34
N ASP A 58 3.65 30.05 2.97
CA ASP A 58 4.42 30.56 4.11
C ASP A 58 4.35 29.60 5.31
N ILE A 59 3.17 29.04 5.58
CA ILE A 59 2.98 28.03 6.64
C ILE A 59 3.74 26.74 6.31
N GLU A 60 3.71 26.26 5.07
CA GLU A 60 4.46 25.07 4.64
C GLU A 60 5.97 25.26 4.78
N LEU A 61 6.50 26.45 4.48
CA LEU A 61 7.91 26.76 4.68
C LEU A 61 8.29 26.71 6.16
N VAL A 62 7.51 27.38 7.02
CA VAL A 62 7.75 27.38 8.48
C VAL A 62 7.65 25.95 9.03
N ARG A 63 6.60 25.20 8.67
CA ARG A 63 6.41 23.82 9.09
C ARG A 63 7.54 22.91 8.61
N GLY A 64 7.98 23.06 7.36
CA GLY A 64 9.11 22.33 6.81
C GLY A 64 10.42 22.60 7.55
N GLU A 65 10.66 23.85 7.98
CA GLU A 65 11.79 24.18 8.84
C GLU A 65 11.68 23.52 10.22
N GLU A 66 10.51 23.58 10.85
CA GLU A 66 10.27 22.98 12.16
C GLU A 66 10.48 21.47 12.14
N ASP A 67 9.90 20.78 11.15
CA ASP A 67 10.05 19.33 10.95
C ASP A 67 11.51 18.95 10.71
N ALA A 68 12.24 19.72 9.91
CA ALA A 68 13.65 19.50 9.66
C ALA A 68 14.50 19.71 10.93
N ARG A 69 14.21 20.74 11.74
CA ARG A 69 14.88 20.96 13.03
C ARG A 69 14.58 19.81 13.99
N ALA A 70 13.33 19.40 14.11
CA ALA A 70 12.90 18.30 14.96
C ALA A 70 13.60 16.99 14.57
N ALA A 71 13.68 16.68 13.27
CA ALA A 71 14.37 15.52 12.74
C ALA A 71 15.87 15.54 13.08
N ILE A 72 16.55 16.68 12.91
CA ILE A 72 17.96 16.85 13.27
C ILE A 72 18.17 16.62 14.77
N MET A 73 17.32 17.21 15.62
CA MET A 73 17.41 17.05 17.07
C MET A 73 17.17 15.61 17.51
N ALA A 74 16.17 14.94 16.93
CA ALA A 74 15.90 13.53 17.21
C ALA A 74 17.12 12.65 16.90
N ARG A 75 17.78 12.88 15.75
CA ARG A 75 19.02 12.16 15.38
C ARG A 75 20.15 12.44 16.37
N ARG A 76 20.38 13.71 16.77
CA ARG A 76 21.41 14.08 17.75
C ARG A 76 21.17 13.40 19.10
N ARG A 77 19.94 13.46 19.61
CA ARG A 77 19.55 12.81 20.88
C ARG A 77 19.73 11.30 20.83
N LYS A 78 19.34 10.66 19.71
CA LYS A 78 19.55 9.21 19.52
C LYS A 78 21.04 8.84 19.54
N GLY A 79 21.88 9.60 18.82
CA GLY A 79 23.33 9.38 18.81
C GLY A 79 23.95 9.55 20.20
N PHE A 80 23.59 10.62 20.91
CA PHE A 80 24.07 10.87 22.27
C PHE A 80 23.65 9.77 23.26
N ARG A 81 22.39 9.31 23.20
CA ARG A 81 21.91 8.20 24.05
C ARG A 81 22.75 6.94 23.89
N SER A 82 23.18 6.61 22.68
CA SER A 82 24.06 5.46 22.44
C SER A 82 25.42 5.64 23.11
N HIS A 83 26.03 6.82 22.99
CA HIS A 83 27.33 7.09 23.60
C HIS A 83 27.25 7.12 25.13
N LEU A 84 26.19 7.73 25.67
CA LEU A 84 25.91 7.73 27.11
C LEU A 84 25.73 6.31 27.63
N PHE A 85 24.99 5.46 26.91
CA PHE A 85 24.82 4.06 27.29
C PHE A 85 26.16 3.30 27.32
N SER A 86 26.95 3.39 26.25
CA SER A 86 28.30 2.78 26.22
C SER A 86 29.20 3.31 27.34
N PHE A 87 29.15 4.61 27.61
CA PHE A 87 29.91 5.22 28.71
C PHE A 87 29.52 4.63 30.07
N VAL A 88 28.22 4.53 30.36
CA VAL A 88 27.72 3.98 31.64
C VAL A 88 28.11 2.51 31.78
N VAL A 89 27.89 1.69 30.74
CA VAL A 89 28.18 0.25 30.78
C VAL A 89 29.67 -0.01 30.98
N VAL A 90 30.53 0.65 30.19
CA VAL A 90 31.98 0.44 30.29
C VAL A 90 32.52 0.95 31.62
N ASN A 91 32.10 2.12 32.10
CA ASN A 91 32.60 2.63 33.38
C ASN A 91 32.09 1.82 34.57
N ALA A 92 30.85 1.33 34.54
CA ALA A 92 30.35 0.42 35.57
C ALA A 92 31.16 -0.88 35.60
N PHE A 93 31.52 -1.41 34.44
CA PHE A 93 32.37 -2.60 34.33
C PHE A 93 33.80 -2.35 34.85
N LEU A 94 34.44 -1.24 34.46
CA LEU A 94 35.77 -0.87 34.96
C LEU A 94 35.77 -0.62 36.47
N PHE A 95 34.73 0.04 36.99
CA PHE A 95 34.53 0.22 38.42
C PHE A 95 34.45 -1.13 39.15
N ALA A 96 33.67 -2.09 38.63
CA ALA A 96 33.54 -3.41 39.22
C ALA A 96 34.89 -4.16 39.26
N ILE A 97 35.66 -4.14 38.17
CA ILE A 97 37.01 -4.73 38.14
C ILE A 97 37.91 -4.09 39.19
N ASN A 98 37.94 -2.76 39.25
CA ASN A 98 38.82 -2.06 40.15
C ASN A 98 38.42 -2.27 41.63
N ALA A 99 37.12 -2.39 41.92
CA ALA A 99 36.62 -2.67 43.27
C ALA A 99 36.95 -4.10 43.74
N LEU A 100 37.01 -5.07 42.81
CA LEU A 100 37.34 -6.46 43.11
C LEU A 100 38.85 -6.74 43.11
N THR A 101 39.66 -5.80 42.60
CA THR A 101 41.11 -5.97 42.51
C THR A 101 41.81 -5.11 43.57
N PRO A 102 42.69 -5.69 44.41
CA PRO A 102 43.47 -4.89 45.36
C PRO A 102 44.45 -3.98 44.60
N GLY A 103 44.47 -2.70 44.96
CA GLY A 103 45.34 -1.72 44.31
C GLY A 103 44.75 -0.31 44.28
N PRO A 104 45.40 0.63 43.57
CA PRO A 104 44.90 1.99 43.43
C PRO A 104 43.63 2.06 42.58
N TRP A 105 42.83 3.11 42.80
CA TRP A 105 41.59 3.37 42.05
C TRP A 105 41.87 4.00 40.69
N TRP A 106 42.30 3.20 39.71
CA TRP A 106 42.61 3.67 38.36
C TRP A 106 41.37 3.94 37.49
N PHE A 107 40.19 3.43 37.85
CA PHE A 107 38.95 3.63 37.05
C PHE A 107 38.56 5.11 36.88
N PHE A 108 39.01 5.99 37.79
CA PHE A 108 38.79 7.43 37.70
C PHE A 108 39.40 8.05 36.44
N TRP A 109 40.53 7.52 35.93
CA TRP A 109 41.20 8.08 34.76
C TRP A 109 40.37 7.90 33.48
N PRO A 110 39.87 6.69 33.13
CA PRO A 110 38.89 6.52 32.05
C PRO A 110 37.61 7.33 32.27
N LEU A 111 37.08 7.36 33.51
CA LEU A 111 35.85 8.06 33.83
C LEU A 111 35.97 9.57 33.54
N LEU A 112 37.05 10.20 33.98
CA LEU A 112 37.30 11.64 33.77
C LEU A 112 37.67 11.94 32.31
N GLY A 113 38.56 11.13 31.72
CA GLY A 113 39.00 11.32 30.34
C GLY A 113 37.84 11.22 29.34
N TRP A 114 37.06 10.14 29.42
CA TRP A 114 35.91 9.94 28.52
C TRP A 114 34.70 10.76 28.93
N GLY A 115 34.51 11.01 30.23
CA GLY A 115 33.42 11.84 30.74
C GLY A 115 33.48 13.26 30.20
N LEU A 116 34.69 13.81 30.05
CA LEU A 116 34.88 15.14 29.45
C LEU A 116 34.49 15.14 27.96
N GLY A 117 34.88 14.11 27.19
CA GLY A 117 34.46 13.95 25.80
C GLY A 117 32.94 13.82 25.64
N LEU A 118 32.31 13.10 26.58
CA LEU A 118 30.86 12.94 26.63
C LEU A 118 30.15 14.27 26.96
N ALA A 119 30.71 15.11 27.83
CA ALA A 119 30.17 16.42 28.15
C ALA A 119 30.12 17.35 26.91
N PHE A 120 31.16 17.32 26.06
CA PHE A 120 31.13 18.04 24.79
C PHE A 120 30.04 17.52 23.83
N HIS A 121 29.84 16.20 23.77
CA HIS A 121 28.78 15.59 22.97
C HIS A 121 27.39 15.94 23.51
N ALA A 122 27.23 15.97 24.85
CA ALA A 122 25.99 16.38 25.50
C ALA A 122 25.64 17.83 25.14
N ARG A 123 26.62 18.75 25.20
CA ARG A 123 26.43 20.15 24.82
C ARG A 123 25.98 20.29 23.36
N ALA A 124 26.52 19.51 22.44
CA ALA A 124 26.11 19.52 21.03
C ALA A 124 24.71 18.90 20.79
N ALA A 125 24.32 17.93 21.62
CA ALA A 125 23.02 17.26 21.52
C ALA A 125 21.88 18.05 22.19
N LEU A 126 22.20 18.82 23.24
CA LEU A 126 21.28 19.66 23.98
C LEU A 126 21.19 21.09 23.42
N SER A 127 22.17 21.54 22.63
CA SER A 127 22.10 22.85 22.01
C SER A 127 20.99 22.90 20.95
N SER A 128 20.10 23.88 21.09
CA SER A 128 19.06 24.18 20.09
C SER A 128 19.64 24.74 18.78
N ASP A 129 20.95 24.97 18.73
CA ASP A 129 21.63 25.55 17.59
C ASP A 129 21.75 24.54 16.43
N VAL A 130 20.97 24.80 15.39
CA VAL A 130 21.02 24.08 14.12
C VAL A 130 21.60 25.02 13.09
N SER A 131 22.82 24.71 12.64
CA SER A 131 23.46 25.43 11.53
C SER A 131 22.49 25.55 10.34
N PRO A 132 22.30 26.76 9.77
CA PRO A 132 21.39 26.97 8.63
C PRO A 132 21.69 26.06 7.44
N ARG A 133 22.96 25.68 7.24
CA ARG A 133 23.38 24.74 6.19
C ARG A 133 22.81 23.34 6.42
N ARG A 134 22.77 22.86 7.68
CA ARG A 134 22.20 21.55 8.01
C ARG A 134 20.68 21.56 7.89
N LEU A 135 20.05 22.67 8.30
CA LEU A 135 18.62 22.86 8.17
C LEU A 135 18.19 22.80 6.70
N ARG A 136 18.79 23.63 5.85
CA ARG A 136 18.52 23.66 4.39
C ARG A 136 18.71 22.29 3.74
N ARG A 137 19.80 21.58 4.07
CA ARG A 137 20.07 20.23 3.56
C ARG A 137 19.01 19.22 3.98
N GLU A 138 18.49 19.32 5.20
CA GLU A 138 17.47 18.38 5.67
C GLU A 138 16.11 18.66 5.01
N ILE A 139 15.75 19.94 4.79
CA ILE A 139 14.56 20.35 4.01
C ILE A 139 14.66 19.86 2.56
N GLU A 140 15.81 20.04 1.92
CA GLU A 140 16.03 19.56 0.56
C GLU A 140 15.91 18.03 0.47
N ARG A 141 16.47 17.31 1.44
CA ARG A 141 16.36 15.85 1.51
C ARG A 141 14.94 15.38 1.77
N SER A 142 14.17 16.05 2.62
CA SER A 142 12.77 15.69 2.86
C SER A 142 11.93 15.92 1.60
N ALA A 143 12.13 17.06 0.92
CA ALA A 143 11.49 17.35 -0.35
C ALA A 143 11.85 16.34 -1.45
N GLU A 144 13.12 15.94 -1.54
CA GLU A 144 13.57 14.94 -2.52
C GLU A 144 12.92 13.56 -2.25
N ARG A 145 12.79 13.17 -0.97
CA ARG A 145 12.12 11.92 -0.59
C ARG A 145 10.64 11.93 -0.98
N ALA A 146 9.94 13.02 -0.69
CA ALA A 146 8.54 13.18 -1.06
C ALA A 146 8.35 13.05 -2.59
N ARG A 147 9.19 13.73 -3.38
CA ARG A 147 9.19 13.63 -4.85
C ARG A 147 9.45 12.20 -5.34
N ARG A 148 10.42 11.51 -4.74
CA ARG A 148 10.73 10.11 -5.11
C ARG A 148 9.57 9.16 -4.82
N GLU A 149 8.89 9.34 -3.69
CA GLU A 149 7.71 8.54 -3.34
C GLU A 149 6.54 8.80 -4.28
N GLU A 150 6.29 10.07 -4.64
CA GLU A 150 5.26 10.44 -5.60
C GLU A 150 5.52 9.83 -6.98
N LEU A 151 6.76 9.94 -7.48
CA LEU A 151 7.17 9.30 -8.73
C LEU A 151 7.00 7.78 -8.68
N ARG A 152 7.28 7.15 -7.54
CA ARG A 152 7.07 5.71 -7.36
C ARG A 152 5.59 5.36 -7.48
N ARG A 153 4.71 6.10 -6.78
CA ARG A 153 3.25 5.91 -6.84
C ARG A 153 2.69 6.13 -8.25
N LEU A 154 3.17 7.15 -8.97
CA LEU A 154 2.76 7.41 -10.35
C LEU A 154 3.17 6.29 -11.30
N LYS A 155 4.39 5.75 -11.13
CA LYS A 155 4.85 4.59 -11.90
C LYS A 155 4.00 3.36 -11.60
N GLU A 156 3.74 3.07 -10.32
CA GLU A 156 2.89 1.98 -9.87
C GLU A 156 1.47 2.09 -10.47
N ARG A 157 0.87 3.28 -10.43
CA ARG A 157 -0.45 3.55 -11.07
C ARG A 157 -0.43 3.33 -12.57
N ARG A 158 0.54 3.90 -13.30
CA ARG A 158 0.65 3.68 -14.76
C ARG A 158 0.85 2.21 -15.11
N THR A 159 1.61 1.47 -14.30
CA THR A 159 1.80 0.04 -14.53
C THR A 159 0.52 -0.75 -14.30
N ALA A 160 -0.26 -0.39 -13.27
CA ALA A 160 -1.57 -1.00 -13.00
C ALA A 160 -2.56 -0.72 -14.14
N GLU A 161 -2.71 0.55 -14.55
CA GLU A 161 -3.58 0.95 -15.66
C GLU A 161 -3.22 0.24 -16.97
N ARG A 162 -1.92 0.07 -17.24
CA ARG A 162 -1.44 -0.65 -18.43
C ARG A 162 -1.79 -2.13 -18.38
N LEU A 163 -1.70 -2.75 -17.19
CA LEU A 163 -2.09 -4.14 -16.99
C LEU A 163 -3.60 -4.32 -17.17
N GLU A 164 -4.40 -3.46 -16.54
CA GLU A 164 -5.87 -3.46 -16.65
C GLU A 164 -6.33 -3.27 -18.10
N ARG A 165 -5.71 -2.33 -18.83
CA ARG A 165 -6.01 -2.12 -20.24
C ARG A 165 -5.69 -3.37 -21.08
N LYS A 166 -4.56 -4.04 -20.81
CA LYS A 166 -4.19 -5.28 -21.52
C LYS A 166 -5.19 -6.39 -21.25
N GLN A 167 -5.56 -6.60 -19.98
CA GLN A 167 -6.56 -7.59 -19.58
C GLN A 167 -7.93 -7.31 -20.19
N ARG A 168 -8.36 -6.04 -20.22
CA ARG A 168 -9.60 -5.63 -20.88
C ARG A 168 -9.58 -5.96 -22.38
N LEU A 169 -8.47 -5.69 -23.06
CA LEU A 169 -8.31 -6.02 -24.49
C LEU A 169 -8.32 -7.53 -24.74
N GLU A 170 -7.65 -8.32 -23.90
CA GLU A 170 -7.64 -9.79 -24.00
C GLU A 170 -9.06 -10.35 -23.81
N ARG A 171 -9.77 -9.91 -22.77
CA ARG A 171 -11.17 -10.32 -22.52
C ARG A 171 -12.11 -9.93 -23.67
N SER A 172 -11.99 -8.70 -24.18
CA SER A 172 -12.78 -8.27 -25.34
C SER A 172 -12.46 -9.06 -26.61
N ALA A 173 -11.22 -9.54 -26.78
CA ALA A 173 -10.85 -10.40 -27.90
C ALA A 173 -11.47 -11.80 -27.77
N GLU A 174 -11.50 -12.37 -26.56
CA GLU A 174 -12.20 -13.63 -26.26
C GLU A 174 -13.70 -13.51 -26.52
N ASP A 175 -14.34 -12.45 -26.01
CA ASP A 175 -15.77 -12.18 -26.21
C ASP A 175 -16.11 -12.04 -27.70
N LEU A 176 -15.26 -11.33 -28.48
CA LEU A 176 -15.44 -11.19 -29.93
C LEU A 176 -15.29 -12.53 -30.65
N GLY A 177 -14.33 -13.37 -30.24
CA GLY A 177 -14.14 -14.71 -30.78
C GLY A 177 -15.39 -15.56 -30.65
N HIS A 178 -15.97 -15.62 -29.45
CA HIS A 178 -17.21 -16.35 -29.20
C HIS A 178 -18.40 -15.82 -30.01
N ALA A 179 -18.56 -14.49 -30.08
CA ALA A 179 -19.65 -13.88 -30.86
C ALA A 179 -19.54 -14.21 -32.37
N VAL A 180 -18.31 -14.28 -32.90
CA VAL A 180 -18.07 -14.67 -34.30
C VAL A 180 -18.41 -16.14 -34.52
N GLU A 181 -17.99 -17.03 -33.62
CA GLU A 181 -18.30 -18.47 -33.72
C GLU A 181 -19.81 -18.73 -33.69
N GLU A 182 -20.54 -18.10 -32.76
CA GLU A 182 -22.00 -18.18 -32.67
C GLU A 182 -22.69 -17.63 -33.93
N GLY A 183 -22.21 -16.49 -34.43
CA GLY A 183 -22.71 -15.88 -35.67
C GLY A 183 -22.51 -16.79 -36.89
N VAL A 184 -21.32 -17.38 -37.03
CA VAL A 184 -21.00 -18.32 -38.11
C VAL A 184 -21.86 -19.57 -38.02
N ALA A 185 -21.99 -20.16 -36.83
CA ALA A 185 -22.84 -21.33 -36.62
C ALA A 185 -24.31 -21.04 -37.01
N THR A 186 -24.80 -19.84 -36.67
CA THR A 186 -26.15 -19.39 -37.04
C THR A 186 -26.32 -19.23 -38.55
N VAL A 187 -25.33 -18.65 -39.24
CA VAL A 187 -25.37 -18.51 -40.70
C VAL A 187 -25.32 -19.88 -41.39
N LEU A 188 -24.39 -20.76 -40.98
CA LEU A 188 -24.23 -22.08 -41.56
C LEU A 188 -25.47 -22.96 -41.36
N SER A 189 -26.04 -22.94 -40.15
CA SER A 189 -27.28 -23.68 -39.85
C SER A 189 -28.46 -23.17 -40.68
N ARG A 190 -28.57 -21.86 -40.91
CA ARG A 190 -29.61 -21.27 -41.76
C ARG A 190 -29.46 -21.68 -43.22
N ILE A 191 -28.24 -21.66 -43.76
CA ILE A 191 -27.95 -22.13 -45.13
C ILE A 191 -28.27 -23.64 -45.25
N ALA A 192 -27.88 -24.44 -44.26
CA ALA A 192 -28.16 -25.87 -44.25
C ALA A 192 -29.66 -26.20 -44.19
N GLN A 193 -30.47 -25.38 -43.49
CA GLN A 193 -31.93 -25.50 -43.50
C GLN A 193 -32.54 -25.12 -44.85
N GLU A 194 -32.06 -24.05 -45.49
CA GLU A 194 -32.55 -23.62 -46.81
C GLU A 194 -32.29 -24.67 -47.90
N ILE A 195 -31.12 -25.30 -47.90
CA ILE A 195 -30.77 -26.39 -48.83
C ILE A 195 -31.64 -27.63 -48.56
N ARG A 196 -31.94 -27.93 -47.29
CA ARG A 196 -32.74 -29.10 -46.92
C ARG A 196 -34.23 -28.89 -47.21
N GLY A 197 -34.71 -27.65 -47.11
CA GLY A 197 -36.07 -27.26 -47.49
C GLY A 197 -36.31 -27.30 -49.01
N SER A 198 -35.25 -27.29 -49.83
CA SER A 198 -35.33 -27.32 -51.29
C SER A 198 -35.23 -28.73 -51.91
N VAL A 199 -35.13 -29.79 -51.11
CA VAL A 199 -35.14 -31.20 -51.58
C VAL A 199 -36.43 -31.91 -51.09
N PRO A 200 -37.30 -32.42 -51.99
CA PRO A 200 -38.53 -33.11 -51.56
C PRO A 200 -38.20 -34.46 -50.88
N PRO A 201 -39.03 -34.92 -49.91
CA PRO A 201 -38.75 -36.17 -49.20
C PRO A 201 -38.75 -37.35 -50.18
N GLY A 202 -37.59 -37.99 -50.34
CA GLY A 202 -37.48 -39.27 -51.04
C GLY A 202 -38.25 -40.37 -50.29
N PRO A 203 -38.83 -41.36 -50.99
CA PRO A 203 -39.62 -42.40 -50.35
C PRO A 203 -38.78 -43.18 -49.32
N GLY A 204 -39.27 -43.25 -48.07
CA GLY A 204 -38.62 -43.97 -46.99
C GLY A 204 -38.50 -45.47 -47.27
N PRO A 205 -37.48 -46.16 -46.72
CA PRO A 205 -37.18 -47.55 -47.05
C PRO A 205 -38.27 -48.52 -46.56
N ALA A 206 -38.54 -49.53 -47.37
CA ALA A 206 -39.52 -50.58 -47.12
C ALA A 206 -39.22 -51.40 -45.84
N PRO A 207 -40.25 -51.96 -45.17
CA PRO A 207 -40.16 -52.59 -43.84
C PRO A 207 -39.33 -53.90 -43.77
N ALA A 208 -38.62 -54.28 -44.83
CA ALA A 208 -37.82 -55.51 -44.87
C ALA A 208 -36.34 -55.31 -44.45
N GLU A 209 -35.82 -54.07 -44.44
CA GLU A 209 -34.42 -53.80 -44.08
C GLU A 209 -34.19 -53.51 -42.59
N GLU A 210 -35.23 -53.09 -41.85
CA GLU A 210 -35.08 -52.74 -40.43
C GLU A 210 -34.95 -53.99 -39.51
N ALA A 211 -35.50 -55.13 -39.93
CA ALA A 211 -35.38 -56.40 -39.22
C ALA A 211 -33.95 -57.00 -39.30
N ALA A 212 -33.23 -56.76 -40.39
CA ALA A 212 -31.85 -57.25 -40.57
C ALA A 212 -30.82 -56.42 -39.79
N ARG A 213 -31.12 -55.14 -39.48
CA ARG A 213 -30.22 -54.24 -38.75
C ARG A 213 -30.23 -54.48 -37.23
N ARG A 214 -31.33 -55.00 -36.68
CA ARG A 214 -31.49 -55.25 -35.24
C ARG A 214 -30.80 -56.53 -34.74
N GLN A 215 -30.50 -57.50 -35.62
CA GLN A 215 -29.79 -58.74 -35.24
C GLN A 215 -28.24 -58.64 -35.31
N ARG A 216 -27.68 -57.52 -35.80
CA ARG A 216 -26.23 -57.39 -36.03
C ARG A 216 -25.48 -56.61 -34.94
N ILE A 217 -26.10 -56.33 -33.79
CA ILE A 217 -25.46 -55.60 -32.69
C ILE A 217 -25.86 -56.25 -31.35
N ALA A 218 -25.12 -57.28 -30.97
CA ALA A 218 -24.85 -57.67 -29.58
C ALA A 218 -23.33 -57.50 -29.34
N PRO A 219 -22.89 -57.30 -28.09
CA PRO A 219 -21.77 -56.40 -27.75
C PRO A 219 -20.41 -57.04 -28.02
N LEU A 220 -19.47 -56.24 -28.54
CA LEU A 220 -18.05 -56.57 -28.56
C LEU A 220 -17.34 -55.58 -27.65
N ASP A 221 -16.98 -56.09 -26.48
CA ASP A 221 -15.97 -55.55 -25.60
C ASP A 221 -14.66 -55.33 -26.40
N ALA A 222 -14.09 -54.14 -26.26
CA ALA A 222 -12.72 -53.87 -26.67
C ALA A 222 -12.17 -52.76 -25.75
N ASP A 223 -11.55 -53.26 -24.69
CA ASP A 223 -10.59 -52.66 -23.79
C ASP A 223 -9.60 -51.68 -24.45
N ASP A 224 -9.28 -50.64 -23.67
CA ASP A 224 -7.93 -50.26 -23.25
C ASP A 224 -6.80 -50.31 -24.29
N ALA A 225 -6.52 -49.17 -24.94
CA ALA A 225 -5.22 -48.93 -25.56
C ALA A 225 -4.87 -47.44 -25.81
N GLU A 226 -5.36 -46.48 -25.01
CA GLU A 226 -4.99 -45.07 -25.25
C GLU A 226 -4.83 -44.20 -23.99
N SER A 227 -4.47 -44.80 -22.86
CA SER A 227 -4.19 -44.08 -21.60
C SER A 227 -2.76 -44.21 -21.06
N GLU A 228 -1.85 -44.97 -21.69
CA GLU A 228 -0.45 -45.07 -21.22
C GLU A 228 0.54 -44.10 -21.90
N ALA A 229 0.17 -43.43 -23.00
CA ALA A 229 1.11 -42.54 -23.70
C ALA A 229 1.19 -41.11 -23.12
N LEU A 230 0.30 -40.71 -22.21
CA LEU A 230 0.26 -39.35 -21.64
C LEU A 230 0.77 -39.27 -20.19
N GLY A 231 1.03 -40.40 -19.52
CA GLY A 231 1.53 -40.43 -18.14
C GLY A 231 3.06 -40.35 -18.02
N GLU A 232 3.81 -40.87 -18.99
CA GLU A 232 5.27 -40.89 -18.93
C GLU A 232 5.91 -39.52 -19.25
N GLU A 233 5.29 -38.69 -20.09
CA GLU A 233 5.83 -37.36 -20.43
C GLU A 233 5.69 -36.33 -19.27
N GLU A 234 4.67 -36.46 -18.41
CA GLU A 234 4.52 -35.56 -17.24
C GLU A 234 5.46 -35.94 -16.08
N ALA A 235 5.76 -37.22 -15.89
CA ALA A 235 6.67 -37.68 -14.84
C ALA A 235 8.13 -37.26 -15.11
N GLU A 236 8.58 -37.24 -16.38
CA GLU A 236 9.94 -36.84 -16.74
C GLU A 236 10.16 -35.31 -16.64
N ARG A 237 9.12 -34.50 -16.90
CA ARG A 237 9.18 -33.03 -16.76
C ARG A 237 9.17 -32.57 -15.30
N ALA A 238 8.58 -33.33 -14.39
CA ALA A 238 8.59 -33.04 -12.96
C ALA A 238 9.96 -33.29 -12.30
N GLY A 239 10.72 -34.30 -12.76
CA GLY A 239 12.04 -34.65 -12.20
C GLY A 239 13.14 -33.61 -12.46
N ARG A 240 13.08 -32.87 -13.57
CA ARG A 240 14.12 -31.87 -13.92
C ARG A 240 14.01 -30.53 -13.18
N ARG A 241 12.89 -30.21 -12.53
CA ARG A 241 12.72 -28.94 -11.78
C ARG A 241 13.21 -29.01 -10.32
N GLY A 242 13.57 -30.19 -9.80
CA GLY A 242 13.95 -30.38 -8.40
C GLY A 242 15.45 -30.29 -8.07
N ARG A 243 16.34 -30.16 -9.07
CA ARG A 243 17.80 -30.24 -8.86
C ARG A 243 18.51 -28.96 -9.30
N GLY A 244 18.26 -27.86 -8.60
CA GLY A 244 18.84 -26.56 -8.95
C GLY A 244 18.72 -25.49 -7.88
N ARG A 245 18.73 -25.85 -6.59
CA ARG A 245 18.97 -24.91 -5.48
C ARG A 245 19.61 -25.63 -4.30
N ARG A 246 20.94 -25.67 -4.30
CA ARG A 246 21.78 -25.53 -3.10
C ARG A 246 23.02 -24.77 -3.50
#